data_AF-A0A2X2T2S8-F1
#
_entry.id   AF-A0A2X2T2S8-F1
#
_cell.length_a   1.000
_cell.length_b   1.000
_cell.length_c   1.000
_cell.angle_alpha   90.00
_cell.angle_beta   90.00
_cell.angle_gamma   90.00
#
_symmetry.space_group_name_H-M   'P 1'
#
loop_
_entity.id
_entity.type
_entity.pdbx_description
1 polymer ?
#
loop_
_entity_poly.entity_id
_entity_poly.type
_entity_poly.pdbx_seq_one_letter_code
_entity_poly.pdbx_strand_id
1 'polypeptide(L)' 'MFFEARKPLPLDSPLLGMPNVVALPHIGSATHETRYGMAECAVENLITALTGKVEVNCVNPQVAEIALSAGPENASPSNK' A
#
# COMPACT_ATOMS: atom_id res chain seq x y z
N MET A 1 17.84 4.24 21.85
CA MET A 1 18.15 3.27 20.78
C MET A 1 17.03 3.38 19.75
N PHE A 2 17.28 4.00 18.60
CA PHE A 2 16.30 4.08 17.52
C PHE A 2 16.31 2.75 16.77
N PHE A 3 15.21 2.01 16.80
CA PHE A 3 15.01 0.91 15.87
C PHE A 3 14.59 1.52 14.53
N GLU A 4 15.53 1.63 13.58
CA GLU A 4 15.14 1.89 12.19
C GLU A 4 14.32 0.69 11.69
N ALA A 5 13.04 0.93 11.38
CA ALA A 5 12.13 -0.07 10.86
C ALA A 5 12.34 -0.30 9.35
N ARG A 6 13.59 -0.52 8.94
CA ARG A 6 13.95 -0.83 7.55
C ARG A 6 13.54 -2.28 7.25
N LYS A 7 12.86 -2.47 6.12
CA LYS A 7 12.55 -3.79 5.55
C LYS A 7 13.36 -3.99 4.26
N PRO A 8 13.96 -5.17 4.02
CA PRO A 8 14.09 -6.31 4.95
C PRO A 8 14.94 -5.96 6.18
N LEU A 9 14.74 -6.68 7.28
CA LEU A 9 15.50 -6.47 8.51
C LEU A 9 16.98 -6.84 8.26
N PRO A 10 17.96 -6.00 8.64
CA PRO A 10 19.38 -6.33 8.53
C PRO A 10 19.73 -7.62 9.29
N LEU A 11 20.62 -8.43 8.73
CA LEU A 11 21.02 -9.71 9.32
C LEU A 11 21.81 -9.55 10.63
N ASP A 12 22.47 -8.41 10.80
CA ASP A 12 23.19 -8.00 12.02
C ASP A 12 22.28 -7.30 13.04
N SER A 13 20.96 -7.28 12.81
CA SER A 13 20.01 -6.66 13.73
C SER A 13 20.04 -7.33 15.11
N PRO A 14 20.23 -6.55 16.20
CA PRO A 14 20.18 -7.08 17.56
C PRO A 14 18.89 -7.82 17.91
N LEU A 15 17.77 -7.51 17.22
CA LEU A 15 16.48 -8.18 17.41
C LEU A 15 16.51 -9.66 17.06
N LEU A 16 17.34 -10.09 16.11
CA LEU A 16 17.45 -11.48 15.69
C LEU A 16 18.20 -12.35 16.71
N GLY A 17 18.97 -11.74 17.62
CA GLY A 17 19.72 -12.44 18.67
C GLY A 17 19.03 -12.50 20.04
N MET A 18 17.85 -11.88 20.20
CA MET A 18 17.17 -11.81 21.49
C MET A 18 16.43 -13.12 21.82
N PRO A 19 16.67 -13.74 22.99
CA PRO A 19 16.08 -15.05 23.33
C PRO A 19 14.57 -15.01 23.58
N ASN A 20 14.01 -13.82 23.79
CA ASN A 20 12.60 -13.58 24.09
C ASN A 20 11.84 -12.95 22.92
N VAL A 21 12.39 -13.02 21.71
CA VAL A 21 11.81 -12.44 20.49
C VAL A 21 11.58 -13.52 19.45
N VAL A 22 10.39 -13.50 18.85
CA VAL A 22 10.07 -14.27 17.64
C VAL A 22 9.82 -13.27 16.52
N ALA A 23 10.71 -13.23 15.53
CA ALA A 23 10.60 -12.35 14.37
C ALA A 23 9.92 -13.08 13.19
N LEU A 24 8.97 -12.41 12.54
CA LEU A 24 8.32 -12.87 11.32
C LEU A 24 8.65 -11.91 10.17
N PRO A 25 8.83 -12.39 8.92
CA PRO A 25 9.21 -11.56 7.77
C PRO A 25 8.05 -10.71 7.22
N HIS A 26 7.36 -9.96 8.07
CA HIS A 26 6.21 -9.11 7.72
C HIS A 26 5.12 -9.87 6.92
N ILE A 27 4.81 -11.10 7.33
CA ILE A 27 3.86 -11.99 6.66
C ILE A 27 2.47 -12.00 7.31
N GLY A 28 2.13 -11.00 8.14
CA GLY A 28 0.87 -10.97 8.89
C GLY A 28 -0.38 -11.01 8.01
N SER A 29 -0.34 -10.39 6.82
CA SER A 29 -1.42 -10.42 5.82
C SER A 29 -1.18 -11.43 4.70
N ALA A 30 -0.17 -12.30 4.82
CA ALA A 30 0.27 -13.19 3.74
C ALA A 30 -0.51 -14.51 3.66
N THR A 31 -1.80 -14.49 4.00
CA THR A 31 -2.72 -15.62 3.76
C THR A 31 -3.36 -15.49 2.38
N HIS A 32 -3.89 -16.60 1.84
CA HIS A 32 -4.57 -16.55 0.54
C HIS A 32 -5.83 -15.69 0.62
N GLU A 33 -6.60 -15.86 1.69
CA GLU A 33 -7.88 -15.20 1.94
C GLU A 33 -7.68 -13.68 2.07
N THR A 34 -6.71 -13.25 2.89
CA THR A 34 -6.45 -11.81 3.08
C THR A 34 -5.89 -11.18 1.80
N ARG A 35 -4.96 -11.84 1.10
CA ARG A 35 -4.42 -11.29 -0.15
C ARG A 35 -5.45 -11.22 -1.26
N TYR A 36 -6.35 -12.20 -1.35
CA TYR A 36 -7.46 -12.17 -2.31
C TYR A 36 -8.38 -10.98 -2.01
N GLY A 37 -8.84 -10.82 -0.77
CA GLY A 37 -9.70 -9.69 -0.39
C GLY A 37 -9.04 -8.32 -0.56
N MET A 38 -7.73 -8.22 -0.30
CA MET A 38 -6.96 -7.00 -0.59
C MET A 38 -6.91 -6.68 -2.08
N ALA A 39 -6.72 -7.70 -2.93
CA ALA A 39 -6.68 -7.53 -4.38
C ALA A 39 -8.05 -7.12 -4.95
N GLU A 40 -9.11 -7.79 -4.50
CA GLU A 40 -10.51 -7.46 -4.86
C GLU A 40 -10.83 -6.00 -4.49
N CYS A 41 -10.59 -5.60 -3.23
CA CYS A 41 -10.80 -4.24 -2.76
C CYS A 41 -9.99 -3.20 -3.56
N ALA A 42 -8.73 -3.51 -3.90
CA ALA A 42 -7.91 -2.61 -4.71
C ALA A 42 -8.47 -2.43 -6.13
N VAL A 43 -8.93 -3.50 -6.76
CA VAL A 43 -9.55 -3.47 -8.09
C VAL A 43 -10.86 -2.69 -8.07
N GLU A 44 -11.72 -2.91 -7.08
CA GLU A 44 -12.98 -2.18 -6.93
C GLU A 44 -12.76 -0.68 -6.74
N ASN A 45 -11.82 -0.28 -5.89
CA ASN A 45 -11.48 1.13 -5.69
C ASN A 45 -10.95 1.75 -7.00
N LEU A 46 -10.12 1.03 -7.75
CA LEU A 46 -9.59 1.50 -9.03
C LEU A 46 -10.68 1.70 -10.08
N ILE A 47 -11.57 0.71 -10.25
CA ILE A 47 -12.70 0.82 -11.19
C ILE A 47 -13.58 2.02 -10.81
N THR A 48 -13.93 2.14 -9.53
CA THR A 48 -14.78 3.22 -9.04
C THR A 48 -14.14 4.59 -9.30
N ALA A 49 -12.83 4.72 -9.03
CA ALA A 49 -12.07 5.94 -9.29
C ALA A 49 -12.04 6.31 -10.78
N LEU A 50 -11.82 5.33 -11.66
CA LEU A 50 -11.82 5.55 -13.11
C LEU A 50 -13.21 5.91 -13.66
N THR A 51 -14.29 5.51 -12.97
CA THR A 51 -15.67 5.92 -13.29
C THR A 51 -16.08 7.25 -12.67
N GLY A 52 -15.14 7.95 -12.03
CA GLY A 52 -15.37 9.30 -11.51
C GLY A 52 -15.79 9.35 -10.04
N LYS A 53 -15.66 8.26 -9.29
CA LYS A 53 -16.05 8.18 -7.88
C LYS A 53 -14.89 7.72 -7.01
N VAL A 54 -14.52 8.49 -5.99
CA VAL A 54 -13.41 8.14 -5.08
C VAL A 54 -13.91 8.19 -3.64
N GLU A 55 -14.77 7.24 -3.29
CA GLU A 55 -15.54 7.26 -2.02
C GLU A 55 -14.96 6.31 -0.97
N VAL A 56 -14.44 5.16 -1.40
CA VAL A 56 -14.05 4.06 -0.50
C VAL A 56 -12.52 3.98 -0.41
N ASN A 57 -12.00 3.81 0.81
CA ASN A 57 -10.56 3.66 1.11
C ASN A 57 -9.64 4.76 0.54
N CYS A 58 -10.19 5.96 0.28
CA CYS A 58 -9.41 7.12 -0.13
C CYS A 58 -8.73 7.76 1.08
N VAL A 59 -7.39 7.70 1.11
CA VAL A 59 -6.60 8.24 2.24
C VAL A 59 -6.51 9.77 2.19
N ASN A 60 -6.60 10.35 1.00
CA ASN A 60 -6.43 11.78 0.74
C ASN A 60 -7.60 12.35 -0.08
N PRO A 61 -8.84 12.38 0.48
CA PRO A 61 -10.01 12.84 -0.25
C PRO A 61 -9.90 14.28 -0.78
N GLN A 62 -9.11 15.14 -0.11
CA GLN A 62 -8.89 16.52 -0.53
C GLN A 62 -8.22 16.68 -1.91
N VAL A 63 -7.59 15.63 -2.46
CA VAL A 63 -7.03 15.69 -3.83
C VAL A 63 -7.93 15.05 -4.88
N ALA A 64 -9.01 14.39 -4.47
CA ALA A 64 -9.88 13.65 -5.38
C ALA A 64 -10.52 14.59 -6.41
N GLU A 65 -10.92 15.80 -6.02
CA GLU A 65 -11.48 16.80 -6.94
C GLU A 65 -10.48 17.25 -8.02
N ILE A 66 -9.20 17.35 -7.69
CA ILE A 66 -8.12 17.67 -8.65
C ILE A 66 -7.94 16.51 -9.64
N ALA A 67 -7.92 15.28 -9.15
CA ALA A 67 -7.76 14.09 -9.98
C ALA A 67 -8.97 13.85 -10.90
N LEU A 68 -10.18 14.17 -10.44
CA LEU A 68 -11.43 13.98 -11.20
C LEU A 68 -11.69 15.10 -12.22
N SER A 69 -11.12 16.30 -12.01
CA SER A 69 -11.21 17.42 -12.96
C SER A 69 -10.16 17.36 -14.07
N ALA A 70 -9.08 16.60 -13.89
CA ALA A 70 -8.14 16.26 -14.95
C ALA A 70 -8.72 15.10 -15.78
N GLY A 71 -9.30 15.40 -16.94
CA GLY A 71 -9.77 14.38 -17.88
C GLY A 71 -8.68 13.39 -18.31
N PRO A 72 -9.03 12.27 -18.98
CA PRO A 72 -8.11 11.20 -19.38
C PRO A 72 -6.98 11.64 -20.33
N GLU A 73 -6.99 12.88 -20.82
CA GLU A 73 -5.96 13.49 -21.67
C GLU A 73 -4.60 13.74 -20.97
N ASN A 74 -4.58 13.82 -19.63
CA ASN A 74 -3.36 14.18 -18.88
C ASN A 74 -2.55 12.99 -18.35
N ALA A 75 -3.00 11.74 -18.60
CA ALA A 75 -2.34 10.52 -18.15
C ALA A 75 -1.28 9.98 -19.14
N SER A 76 -0.67 10.84 -19.96
CA SER A 76 0.51 10.45 -20.74
C SER A 76 1.75 10.57 -19.84
N PRO A 77 2.46 9.48 -19.51
CA PRO A 77 3.75 9.61 -18.86
C PRO A 77 4.70 10.16 -19.92
N SER A 78 4.99 11.46 -19.86
CA SER A 78 6.13 12.05 -20.56
C SER A 78 7.38 11.35 -20.02
N ASN A 79 7.87 10.39 -20.81
CA ASN A 79 9.12 9.69 -20.61
C ASN A 79 10.27 10.71 -20.52
N LYS A 80 10.87 10.81 -19.34
CA LYS A 80 12.21 11.35 -19.13
C LYS A 80 12.99 10.38 -18.25
#